data_AF-A0A5J4NSG8-F1
#
_entry.id   AF-A0A5J4NSG8-F1
#
_cell.length_a   1.000
_cell.length_b   1.000
_cell.length_c   1.000
_cell.angle_alpha   90.00
_cell.angle_beta   90.00
_cell.angle_gamma   90.00
#
_symmetry.space_group_name_H-M   'P 1'
#
loop_
_entity.id
_entity.type
_entity.pdbx_description
1 polymer ?
#
loop_
_entity_poly.entity_id
_entity_poly.type
_entity_poly.pdbx_seq_one_letter_code
_entity_poly.pdbx_strand_id
1 'polypeptide(L)'
;MQTTIGDQNDDAFKELYARELEYDLLQEVLLDMTYDAELGFLSLSETQLLEALSASWAATHLQMHTDQPISLLLGSSSLSKKQQISFFSRVEDKFTQRLDAIPVELTDDTQKSLKQLNLRKKQILDDLRAAQNKFVETISQICSVISQLFGETRSKTQTRSNLLLASVLLEEAECLSAQMTNLECTIPHEARKHSDTLNYLKRTKNELDAELQELNSEVSRLNGILTEYRNQDSKYHDLVRRYRECQQQLALRCELLGQQHCQLSTGDNPHISRSTKCRRSLSLSSLSQITRRL
;
A
#
# COMPACT_ATOMS: atom_id res chain seq x y z
N MET A 1 69.10 -13.52 45.98
CA MET A 1 69.72 -13.10 44.71
C MET A 1 70.86 -14.08 44.46
N GLN A 2 70.89 -14.72 43.28
CA GLN A 2 71.81 -15.78 42.84
C GLN A 2 71.59 -17.12 43.60
N THR A 3 71.31 -18.26 42.97
CA THR A 3 71.76 -18.81 41.68
C THR A 3 70.65 -19.63 40.97
N THR A 4 69.96 -19.04 40.00
CA THR A 4 69.10 -19.72 38.99
C THR A 4 69.95 -20.10 37.77
N ILE A 5 70.87 -21.06 37.94
CA ILE A 5 71.69 -21.58 36.83
C ILE A 5 71.38 -23.08 36.57
N GLY A 6 70.47 -23.70 37.35
CA GLY A 6 70.08 -25.11 37.20
C GLY A 6 68.90 -25.39 36.26
N ASP A 7 67.84 -24.56 36.29
CA ASP A 7 66.59 -24.85 35.55
C ASP A 7 66.68 -24.61 34.04
N GLN A 8 67.51 -23.65 33.59
CA GLN A 8 67.60 -23.34 32.16
C GLN A 8 68.25 -24.44 31.32
N ASN A 9 69.12 -25.26 31.92
CA ASN A 9 69.70 -26.41 31.24
C ASN A 9 68.68 -27.55 31.15
N ASP A 10 67.93 -27.84 32.21
CA ASP A 10 66.99 -28.98 32.23
C ASP A 10 65.82 -28.79 31.24
N ASP A 11 65.35 -27.55 31.07
CA ASP A 11 64.35 -27.22 30.05
C ASP A 11 64.90 -27.26 28.63
N ALA A 12 66.14 -26.80 28.41
CA ALA A 12 66.81 -26.91 27.10
C ALA A 12 67.09 -28.37 26.72
N PHE A 13 67.46 -29.22 27.69
CA PHE A 13 67.65 -30.65 27.50
C PHE A 13 66.32 -31.37 27.18
N LYS A 14 65.23 -31.03 27.88
CA LYS A 14 63.88 -31.55 27.56
C LYS A 14 63.42 -31.14 26.17
N GLU A 15 63.71 -29.90 25.77
CA GLU A 15 63.34 -29.40 24.45
C GLU A 15 64.15 -30.08 23.33
N LEU A 16 65.46 -30.31 23.54
CA LEU A 16 66.30 -31.08 22.62
C LEU A 16 65.80 -32.52 22.46
N TYR A 17 65.50 -33.20 23.57
CA TYR A 17 65.01 -34.58 23.54
C TYR A 17 63.62 -34.70 22.93
N ALA A 18 62.74 -33.72 23.17
CA ALA A 18 61.44 -33.64 22.52
C ALA A 18 61.57 -33.47 21.00
N ARG A 19 62.49 -32.61 20.55
CA ARG A 19 62.76 -32.42 19.11
C ARG A 19 63.34 -33.68 18.45
N GLU A 20 64.25 -34.36 19.12
CA GLU A 20 64.82 -35.63 18.64
C GLU A 20 63.76 -36.72 18.55
N LEU A 21 62.88 -36.81 19.55
CA LEU A 21 61.74 -37.74 19.55
C LEU A 21 60.73 -37.43 18.44
N GLU A 22 60.38 -36.16 18.25
CA GLU A 22 59.48 -35.72 17.16
C GLU A 22 60.07 -36.08 15.79
N TYR A 23 61.37 -35.84 15.62
CA TYR A 23 62.11 -36.14 14.42
C TYR A 23 62.10 -37.64 14.07
N ASP A 24 62.43 -38.47 15.05
CA ASP A 24 62.44 -39.92 14.94
C ASP A 24 61.05 -40.48 14.60
N LEU A 25 60.00 -40.01 15.28
CA LEU A 25 58.62 -40.43 15.03
C LEU A 25 58.17 -40.06 13.62
N LEU A 26 58.51 -38.86 13.16
CA LEU A 26 58.23 -38.43 11.78
C LEU A 26 58.97 -39.29 10.75
N GLN A 27 60.23 -39.63 11.01
CA GLN A 27 61.01 -40.51 10.15
C GLN A 27 60.39 -41.90 10.07
N GLU A 28 59.97 -42.47 11.21
CA GLU A 28 59.30 -43.78 11.26
C GLU A 28 57.96 -43.77 10.51
N VAL A 29 57.14 -42.74 10.72
CA VAL A 29 55.86 -42.60 10.00
C VAL A 29 56.07 -42.45 8.50
N LEU A 30 57.08 -41.69 8.07
CA LEU A 30 57.45 -41.57 6.65
C LEU A 30 57.89 -42.92 6.07
N LEU A 31 58.77 -43.65 6.77
CA LEU A 31 59.24 -44.97 6.35
C LEU A 31 58.08 -45.96 6.22
N ASP A 32 57.21 -46.04 7.22
CA ASP A 32 56.03 -46.89 7.19
C ASP A 32 55.10 -46.53 6.04
N MET A 33 54.82 -45.24 5.84
CA MET A 33 53.98 -44.79 4.73
C MET A 33 54.63 -45.10 3.38
N THR A 34 55.95 -44.92 3.22
CA THR A 34 56.63 -45.31 1.97
C THR A 34 56.54 -46.81 1.72
N TYR A 35 56.68 -47.63 2.76
CA TYR A 35 56.54 -49.08 2.66
C TYR A 35 55.12 -49.50 2.26
N ASP A 36 54.10 -48.91 2.91
CA ASP A 36 52.69 -49.12 2.58
C ASP A 36 52.35 -48.65 1.15
N ALA A 37 53.01 -47.59 0.66
CA ALA A 37 52.86 -47.10 -0.71
C ALA A 37 53.35 -48.13 -1.73
N GLU A 38 54.54 -48.69 -1.51
CA GLU A 38 55.12 -49.73 -2.38
C GLU A 38 54.27 -51.01 -2.42
N LEU A 39 53.57 -51.31 -1.33
CA LEU A 39 52.64 -52.44 -1.24
C LEU A 39 51.22 -52.12 -1.73
N GLY A 40 50.93 -50.86 -2.09
CA GLY A 40 49.62 -50.43 -2.57
C GLY A 40 48.53 -50.35 -1.48
N PHE A 41 48.92 -50.25 -0.21
CA PHE A 41 47.99 -50.19 0.94
C PHE A 41 47.57 -48.77 1.32
N LEU A 42 48.17 -47.73 0.74
CA LEU A 42 47.77 -46.35 0.99
C LEU A 42 46.49 -45.98 0.22
N SER A 43 45.58 -45.30 0.92
CA SER A 43 44.49 -44.59 0.25
C SER A 43 45.01 -43.40 -0.56
N LEU A 44 44.23 -42.95 -1.57
CA LEU A 44 44.58 -41.77 -2.38
C LEU A 44 44.92 -40.53 -1.53
N SER A 45 44.22 -40.33 -0.41
CA SER A 45 44.49 -39.23 0.53
C SER A 45 45.80 -39.41 1.29
N GLU A 46 46.18 -40.64 1.61
CA GLU A 46 47.44 -40.96 2.28
C GLU A 46 48.63 -40.91 1.32
N THR A 47 48.45 -41.26 0.04
CA THR A 47 49.47 -41.07 -0.99
C THR A 47 49.81 -39.59 -1.16
N GLN A 48 48.79 -38.73 -1.24
CA GLN A 48 48.98 -37.28 -1.28
C GLN A 48 49.60 -36.72 0.01
N LEU A 49 49.27 -37.31 1.16
CA LEU A 49 49.92 -36.97 2.43
C LEU A 49 51.40 -37.37 2.42
N LEU A 50 51.74 -38.56 1.93
CA LEU A 50 53.12 -39.03 1.80
C LEU A 50 53.93 -38.14 0.86
N GLU A 51 53.37 -37.73 -0.28
CA GLU A 51 54.03 -36.80 -1.21
C GLU A 51 54.29 -35.43 -0.55
N ALA A 52 53.31 -34.90 0.18
CA ALA A 52 53.45 -33.63 0.89
C ALA A 52 54.46 -33.71 2.04
N LEU A 53 54.45 -34.78 2.82
CA LEU A 53 55.39 -35.01 3.93
C LEU A 53 56.80 -35.29 3.42
N SER A 54 56.98 -36.09 2.37
CA SER A 54 58.30 -36.39 1.79
C SER A 54 58.93 -35.16 1.15
N ALA A 55 58.14 -34.33 0.44
CA ALA A 55 58.61 -33.04 -0.09
C ALA A 55 59.03 -32.08 1.04
N SER A 56 58.23 -32.02 2.12
CA SER A 56 58.51 -31.20 3.29
C SER A 56 59.75 -31.67 4.04
N TRP A 57 59.86 -32.97 4.27
CA TRP A 57 61.00 -33.63 4.91
C TRP A 57 62.28 -33.40 4.12
N ALA A 58 62.26 -33.61 2.80
CA ALA A 58 63.41 -33.35 1.93
C ALA A 58 63.83 -31.87 1.94
N ALA A 59 62.87 -30.94 1.96
CA ALA A 59 63.15 -29.51 2.03
C ALA A 59 63.86 -29.13 3.34
N THR A 60 63.44 -29.72 4.48
CA THR A 60 64.11 -29.50 5.78
C THR A 60 65.44 -30.22 5.90
N HIS A 61 65.56 -31.43 5.36
CA HIS A 61 66.79 -32.21 5.46
C HIS A 61 67.92 -31.67 4.57
N LEU A 62 67.59 -31.00 3.46
CA LEU A 62 68.57 -30.35 2.59
C LEU A 62 68.99 -28.95 3.10
N GLN A 63 68.25 -28.37 4.05
CA GLN A 63 68.55 -27.09 4.71
C GLN A 63 69.10 -27.33 6.13
N MET A 64 70.24 -28.01 6.23
CA MET A 64 70.91 -28.40 7.49
C MET A 64 71.46 -27.24 8.35
N HIS A 65 70.98 -25.99 8.24
CA HIS A 65 71.47 -24.84 9.02
C HIS A 65 70.44 -23.74 9.33
N THR A 66 69.21 -24.10 9.68
CA THR A 66 68.25 -23.11 10.23
C THR A 66 67.58 -23.63 11.48
N ASP A 67 67.63 -22.85 12.57
CA ASP A 67 67.07 -23.13 13.91
C ASP A 67 65.53 -23.15 13.96
N GLN A 68 64.85 -23.44 12.84
CA GLN A 68 63.40 -23.42 12.78
C GLN A 68 62.81 -24.80 13.12
N PRO A 69 61.88 -24.87 14.10
CA PRO A 69 61.30 -26.13 14.54
C PRO A 69 60.40 -26.75 13.46
N ILE A 70 60.47 -28.07 13.34
CA ILE A 70 59.63 -28.91 12.47
C ILE A 70 58.13 -28.71 12.75
N SER A 71 57.79 -28.24 13.96
CA SER A 71 56.44 -27.84 14.35
C SER A 71 55.81 -26.76 13.44
N LEU A 72 56.59 -26.07 12.59
CA LEU A 72 56.10 -25.13 11.57
C LEU A 72 55.61 -25.78 10.26
N LEU A 73 55.94 -27.05 9.98
CA LEU A 73 55.57 -27.72 8.72
C LEU A 73 54.09 -28.16 8.66
N LEU A 74 53.50 -28.50 9.81
CA LEU A 74 52.08 -28.89 9.92
C LEU A 74 51.17 -27.73 10.34
N GLY A 75 51.75 -26.59 10.74
CA GLY A 75 51.05 -25.44 11.30
C GLY A 75 50.38 -24.50 10.28
N SER A 76 50.64 -24.64 8.98
CA SER A 76 50.18 -23.66 7.99
C SER A 76 49.56 -24.29 6.74
N SER A 77 48.27 -24.62 6.82
CA SER A 77 47.31 -24.63 5.69
C SER A 77 47.51 -25.56 4.46
N SER A 78 48.52 -26.43 4.38
CA SER A 78 48.74 -27.28 3.19
C SER A 78 47.96 -28.61 3.17
N LEU A 79 47.62 -29.16 4.34
CA LEU A 79 46.95 -30.46 4.48
C LEU A 79 45.45 -30.29 4.77
N SER A 80 44.62 -31.11 4.12
CA SER A 80 43.18 -31.18 4.41
C SER A 80 42.91 -31.80 5.80
N LYS A 81 41.74 -31.51 6.39
CA LYS A 81 41.33 -32.09 7.69
C LYS A 81 41.43 -33.62 7.73
N LYS A 82 41.11 -34.31 6.64
CA LYS A 82 41.22 -35.77 6.55
C LYS A 82 42.67 -36.24 6.59
N GLN A 83 43.57 -35.52 5.92
CA GLN A 83 45.01 -35.81 5.93
C GLN A 83 45.63 -35.55 7.30
N GLN A 84 45.23 -34.47 7.98
CA GLN A 84 45.66 -34.21 9.36
C GLN A 84 45.24 -35.33 10.30
N ILE A 85 43.98 -35.79 10.24
CA ILE A 85 43.49 -36.89 11.08
C ILE A 85 44.29 -38.18 10.80
N SER A 86 44.52 -38.52 9.53
CA SER A 86 45.28 -39.71 9.14
C SER A 86 46.75 -39.63 9.59
N PHE A 87 47.39 -38.47 9.44
CA PHE A 87 48.74 -38.21 9.91
C PHE A 87 48.85 -38.40 11.43
N PHE A 88 47.99 -37.72 12.20
CA PHE A 88 48.03 -37.81 13.66
C PHE A 88 47.71 -39.22 14.16
N SER A 89 46.81 -39.96 13.49
CA SER A 89 46.55 -41.37 13.82
C SER A 89 47.80 -42.22 13.70
N ARG A 90 48.57 -42.09 12.61
CA ARG A 90 49.81 -42.87 12.40
C ARG A 90 50.91 -42.48 13.38
N VAL A 91 51.04 -41.18 13.70
CA VAL A 91 51.97 -40.70 14.74
C VAL A 91 51.58 -41.25 16.11
N GLU A 92 50.29 -41.24 16.45
CA GLU A 92 49.77 -41.77 17.70
C GLU A 92 50.01 -43.28 17.81
N ASP A 93 49.82 -44.04 16.73
CA ASP A 93 50.10 -45.47 16.68
C ASP A 93 51.59 -45.76 16.95
N LYS A 94 52.51 -45.02 16.30
CA LYS A 94 53.96 -45.17 16.51
C LYS A 94 54.40 -44.75 17.90
N PHE A 95 53.85 -43.64 18.39
CA PHE A 95 54.10 -43.19 19.75
C PHE A 95 53.63 -44.24 20.77
N THR A 96 52.46 -44.84 20.56
CA THR A 96 51.94 -45.91 21.41
C THR A 96 52.82 -47.17 21.36
N GLN A 97 53.28 -47.56 20.18
CA GLN A 97 54.24 -48.67 20.02
C GLN A 97 55.55 -48.42 20.79
N ARG A 98 56.09 -47.20 20.73
CA ARG A 98 57.27 -46.81 21.51
C ARG A 98 56.98 -46.82 23.01
N LEU A 99 55.81 -46.36 23.45
CA LEU A 99 55.40 -46.42 24.86
C LEU A 99 55.28 -47.86 25.37
N ASP A 100 54.71 -48.76 24.58
CA ASP A 100 54.57 -50.18 24.91
C ASP A 100 55.92 -50.92 24.96
N ALA A 101 56.89 -50.45 24.17
CA ALA A 101 58.26 -50.99 24.16
C ALA A 101 59.11 -50.53 25.35
N ILE A 102 58.69 -49.51 26.09
CA ILE A 102 59.35 -49.09 27.34
C ILE A 102 58.88 -50.05 28.44
N PRO A 103 59.77 -50.88 29.02
CA PRO A 103 59.41 -51.71 30.17
C PRO A 103 59.15 -50.78 31.36
N VAL A 104 57.88 -50.46 31.61
CA VAL A 104 57.48 -49.65 32.76
C VAL A 104 57.44 -50.57 33.99
N GLU A 105 58.50 -50.58 34.79
CA GLU A 105 58.39 -50.98 36.19
C GLU A 105 57.59 -49.89 36.92
N LEU A 106 56.27 -50.05 36.93
CA LEU A 106 55.35 -49.18 37.68
C LEU A 106 55.70 -49.27 39.16
N THR A 107 56.30 -48.21 39.69
CA THR A 107 56.46 -48.03 41.14
C THR A 107 55.09 -47.89 41.80
N ASP A 108 54.93 -48.46 42.98
CA ASP A 108 53.65 -48.56 43.72
C ASP A 108 52.90 -47.21 43.86
N ASP A 109 53.63 -46.09 43.88
CA ASP A 109 53.09 -44.73 43.97
C ASP A 109 52.41 -44.24 42.69
N THR A 110 52.89 -44.67 41.52
CA THR A 110 52.25 -44.36 40.23
C THR A 110 50.93 -45.11 40.09
N GLN A 111 50.86 -46.35 40.58
CA GLN A 111 49.65 -47.17 40.55
C GLN A 111 48.56 -46.66 41.50
N LYS A 112 48.94 -46.12 42.66
CA LYS A 112 48.02 -45.39 43.56
C LYS A 112 47.48 -44.12 42.92
N SER A 113 48.35 -43.32 42.31
CA SER A 113 47.97 -42.08 41.61
C SER A 113 46.99 -42.36 40.46
N LEU A 114 47.21 -43.44 39.71
CA LEU A 114 46.35 -43.85 38.60
C LEU A 114 44.96 -44.34 39.07
N LYS A 115 44.89 -45.04 40.21
CA LYS A 115 43.60 -45.39 40.84
C LYS A 115 42.85 -44.14 41.29
N GLN A 116 43.55 -43.17 41.88
CA GLN A 116 42.95 -41.91 42.34
C GLN A 116 42.46 -41.05 41.15
N LEU A 117 43.22 -41.01 40.05
CA LEU A 117 42.82 -40.35 38.81
C LEU A 117 41.57 -40.99 38.20
N ASN A 118 41.51 -42.33 38.15
CA ASN A 118 40.35 -43.05 37.63
C ASN A 118 39.10 -42.83 38.50
N LEU A 119 39.24 -42.76 39.82
CA LEU A 119 38.15 -42.42 40.72
C LEU A 119 37.63 -41.00 40.45
N ARG A 120 38.54 -40.03 40.29
CA ARG A 120 38.20 -38.64 40.00
C ARG A 120 37.55 -38.47 38.62
N LYS A 121 38.04 -39.20 37.61
CA LYS A 121 37.43 -39.29 36.28
C LYS A 121 35.99 -39.79 36.37
N LYS A 122 35.73 -40.83 37.17
CA LYS A 122 34.38 -41.36 37.37
C LYS A 122 33.45 -40.33 38.04
N GLN A 123 33.92 -39.66 39.09
CA GLN A 123 33.15 -38.60 39.76
C GLN A 123 32.78 -37.47 38.79
N ILE A 124 33.74 -36.98 38.00
CA ILE A 124 33.49 -35.92 37.02
C ILE A 124 32.47 -36.36 35.96
N LEU A 125 32.51 -37.62 35.51
CA LEU A 125 31.53 -38.16 34.57
C LEU A 125 30.12 -38.25 35.18
N ASP A 126 30.01 -38.63 36.44
CA ASP A 126 28.73 -38.69 37.15
C ASP A 126 28.16 -37.27 37.38
N ASP A 127 29.00 -36.30 37.74
CA ASP A 127 28.61 -34.89 37.85
C ASP A 127 28.17 -34.30 36.51
N LEU A 128 28.87 -34.64 35.41
CA LEU A 128 28.51 -34.22 34.06
C LEU A 128 27.14 -34.76 33.65
N ARG A 129 26.86 -36.05 33.95
CA ARG A 129 25.52 -36.63 33.70
C ARG A 129 24.44 -35.96 34.53
N ALA A 130 24.73 -35.65 35.80
CA ALA A 130 23.79 -34.94 36.66
C ALA A 130 23.50 -33.53 36.12
N ALA A 131 24.52 -32.81 35.64
CA ALA A 131 24.36 -31.51 34.99
C ALA A 131 23.56 -31.61 33.67
N GLN A 132 23.83 -32.62 32.85
CA GLN A 132 23.10 -32.88 31.61
C GLN A 132 21.61 -33.15 31.89
N ASN A 133 21.29 -33.95 32.90
CA ASN A 133 19.91 -34.25 33.28
C ASN A 133 19.17 -32.98 33.74
N LYS A 134 19.80 -32.14 34.58
CA LYS A 134 19.24 -30.85 34.99
C LYS A 134 18.99 -29.93 33.80
N PHE A 135 19.90 -29.90 32.83
CA PHE A 135 19.74 -29.10 31.63
C PHE A 135 18.55 -29.56 30.78
N VAL A 136 18.41 -30.87 30.56
CA VAL A 136 17.27 -31.45 29.85
C VAL A 136 15.95 -31.13 30.56
N GLU A 137 15.91 -31.28 31.88
CA GLU A 137 14.73 -30.97 32.69
C GLU A 137 14.33 -29.48 32.57
N THR A 138 15.33 -28.58 32.62
CA THR A 138 15.11 -27.14 32.45
C THR A 138 14.55 -26.83 31.05
N ILE A 139 15.07 -27.46 30.00
CA ILE A 139 14.54 -27.31 28.64
C ILE A 139 13.10 -27.82 28.56
N SER A 140 12.79 -28.98 29.15
CA SER A 140 11.42 -29.52 29.16
C SER A 140 10.43 -28.56 29.84
N GLN A 141 10.83 -27.94 30.95
CA GLN A 141 10.03 -26.93 31.63
C GLN A 141 9.82 -25.69 30.75
N ILE A 142 10.87 -25.19 30.11
CA ILE A 142 10.78 -24.04 29.20
C ILE A 142 9.82 -24.36 28.04
N CYS A 143 9.95 -25.52 27.40
CA CYS A 143 9.08 -25.94 26.31
C CYS A 143 7.61 -26.04 26.77
N SER A 144 7.36 -26.58 27.96
CA SER A 144 6.01 -26.65 28.54
C SER A 144 5.39 -25.27 28.75
N VAL A 145 6.15 -24.34 29.34
CA VAL A 145 5.69 -22.96 29.56
C VAL A 145 5.41 -22.27 28.22
N ILE A 146 6.30 -22.42 27.24
CA ILE A 146 6.10 -21.88 25.88
C ILE A 146 4.83 -22.45 25.27
N SER A 147 4.62 -23.77 25.30
CA SER A 147 3.40 -24.40 24.78
C SER A 147 2.14 -23.90 25.46
N GLN A 148 2.14 -23.68 26.78
CA GLN A 148 1.00 -23.09 27.48
C GLN A 148 0.76 -21.63 27.07
N LEU A 149 1.81 -20.81 27.02
CA LEU A 149 1.73 -19.39 26.64
C LEU A 149 1.20 -19.23 25.20
N PHE A 150 1.74 -20.00 24.25
CA PHE A 150 1.32 -19.93 22.85
C PHE A 150 0.00 -20.65 22.59
N GLY A 151 -0.31 -21.74 23.29
CA GLY A 151 -1.55 -22.49 23.11
C GLY A 151 -2.76 -21.77 23.71
N GLU A 152 -2.71 -21.44 25.00
CA GLU A 152 -3.84 -20.86 25.70
C GLU A 152 -4.04 -19.38 25.41
N THR A 153 -2.96 -18.59 25.46
CA THR A 153 -3.08 -17.14 25.30
C THR A 153 -3.48 -16.79 23.87
N ARG A 154 -2.89 -17.46 22.88
CA ARG A 154 -3.23 -17.23 21.47
C ARG A 154 -4.65 -17.69 21.15
N SER A 155 -5.07 -18.88 21.57
CA SER A 155 -6.44 -19.36 21.28
C SER A 155 -7.49 -18.45 21.92
N LYS A 156 -7.34 -18.08 23.20
CA LYS A 156 -8.27 -17.18 23.89
C LYS A 156 -8.29 -15.77 23.29
N THR A 157 -7.13 -15.18 23.01
CA THR A 157 -7.06 -13.81 22.48
C THR A 157 -7.46 -13.74 21.00
N GLN A 158 -7.08 -14.72 20.18
CA GLN A 158 -7.40 -14.73 18.76
C GLN A 158 -8.89 -14.92 18.53
N THR A 159 -9.56 -15.82 19.26
CA THR A 159 -11.02 -15.97 19.16
C THR A 159 -11.74 -14.69 19.60
N ARG A 160 -11.31 -14.05 20.69
CA ARG A 160 -11.90 -12.78 21.15
C ARG A 160 -11.69 -11.64 20.14
N SER A 161 -10.49 -11.51 19.59
CA SER A 161 -10.17 -10.51 18.56
C SER A 161 -11.01 -10.74 17.30
N ASN A 162 -11.13 -11.98 16.85
CA ASN A 162 -11.95 -12.33 15.69
C ASN A 162 -13.44 -12.03 15.92
N LEU A 163 -13.97 -12.28 17.12
CA LEU A 163 -15.35 -11.93 17.46
C LEU A 163 -15.59 -10.42 17.45
N LEU A 164 -14.66 -9.63 17.99
CA LEU A 164 -14.74 -8.17 17.95
C LEU A 164 -14.64 -7.63 16.52
N LEU A 165 -13.74 -8.18 15.71
CA LEU A 165 -13.64 -7.81 14.31
C LEU A 165 -14.94 -8.14 13.55
N ALA A 166 -15.51 -9.32 13.80
CA ALA A 166 -16.76 -9.74 13.20
C ALA A 166 -17.93 -8.83 13.61
N SER A 167 -18.01 -8.39 14.87
CA SER A 167 -19.06 -7.47 15.31
C SER A 167 -18.93 -6.09 14.66
N VAL A 168 -17.71 -5.55 14.55
CA VAL A 168 -17.46 -4.26 13.89
C VAL A 168 -17.82 -4.34 12.41
N LEU A 169 -17.40 -5.41 11.72
CA LEU A 169 -17.74 -5.61 10.31
C LEU A 169 -19.24 -5.78 10.09
N LEU A 170 -19.95 -6.41 11.04
CA LEU A 170 -21.40 -6.56 10.97
C LEU A 170 -22.11 -5.20 11.11
N GLU A 171 -21.74 -4.39 12.11
CA GLU A 171 -22.30 -3.04 12.29
C GLU A 171 -22.04 -2.15 11.05
N GLU A 172 -20.85 -2.25 10.47
CA GLU A 172 -20.51 -1.51 9.26
C GLU A 172 -21.33 -1.98 8.04
N ALA A 173 -21.53 -3.29 7.89
CA ALA A 173 -22.39 -3.84 6.85
C ALA A 173 -23.86 -3.41 7.01
N GLU A 174 -24.38 -3.39 8.23
CA GLU A 174 -25.74 -2.90 8.51
C GLU A 174 -25.89 -1.41 8.20
N CYS A 175 -24.89 -0.59 8.57
CA CYS A 175 -24.87 0.84 8.26
C CYS A 175 -24.86 1.09 6.74
N LEU A 176 -24.02 0.36 5.99
CA LEU A 176 -23.97 0.45 4.53
C LEU A 176 -25.28 -0.01 3.89
N SER A 177 -25.91 -1.07 4.41
CA SER A 177 -27.22 -1.53 3.94
C SER A 177 -28.31 -0.46 4.15
N ALA A 178 -28.33 0.19 5.32
CA ALA A 178 -29.24 1.30 5.60
C ALA A 178 -29.00 2.50 4.67
N GLN A 179 -27.75 2.83 4.36
CA GLN A 179 -27.43 3.88 3.39
C GLN A 179 -27.90 3.51 1.98
N MET A 180 -27.67 2.26 1.55
CA MET A 180 -28.09 1.77 0.24
C MET A 180 -29.61 1.84 0.08
N THR A 181 -30.37 1.37 1.06
CA THR A 181 -31.85 1.43 1.04
C THR A 181 -32.37 2.87 0.99
N ASN A 182 -31.71 3.80 1.68
CA ASN A 182 -32.05 5.23 1.61
C ASN A 182 -31.79 5.81 0.20
N LEU A 183 -30.64 5.48 -0.41
CA LEU A 183 -30.33 5.88 -1.78
C LEU A 183 -31.30 5.27 -2.79
N GLU A 184 -31.65 3.99 -2.63
CA GLU A 184 -32.66 3.30 -3.44
C GLU A 184 -34.04 3.99 -3.39
N CYS A 185 -34.41 4.61 -2.27
CA CYS A 185 -35.63 5.40 -2.16
C CYS A 185 -35.49 6.81 -2.74
N THR A 186 -34.36 7.47 -2.47
CA THR A 186 -34.16 8.89 -2.80
C THR A 186 -33.95 9.11 -4.30
N ILE A 187 -33.15 8.27 -4.96
CA ILE A 187 -32.84 8.39 -6.39
C ILE A 187 -34.11 8.40 -7.27
N PRO A 188 -35.02 7.41 -7.19
CA PRO A 188 -36.23 7.42 -8.00
C PRO A 188 -37.19 8.54 -7.61
N HIS A 189 -37.22 8.96 -6.34
CA HIS A 189 -38.04 10.09 -5.91
C HIS A 189 -37.58 11.42 -6.55
N GLU A 190 -36.28 11.71 -6.51
CA GLU A 190 -35.71 12.89 -7.17
C GLU A 190 -35.84 12.82 -8.69
N ALA A 191 -35.62 11.65 -9.30
CA ALA A 191 -35.84 11.45 -10.73
C ALA A 191 -37.31 11.74 -11.14
N ARG A 192 -38.29 11.33 -10.32
CA ARG A 192 -39.71 11.65 -10.55
C ARG A 192 -40.00 13.14 -10.45
N LYS A 193 -39.45 13.86 -9.46
CA LYS A 193 -39.63 15.31 -9.33
C LYS A 193 -39.23 16.07 -10.59
N HIS A 194 -38.10 15.71 -11.21
CA HIS A 194 -37.67 16.32 -12.46
C HIS A 194 -38.62 16.01 -13.62
N SER A 195 -39.13 14.77 -13.70
CA SER A 195 -40.12 14.39 -14.71
C SER A 195 -41.43 15.17 -14.56
N ASP A 196 -41.93 15.29 -13.32
CA ASP A 196 -43.16 16.02 -13.01
C ASP A 196 -42.99 17.52 -13.31
N THR A 197 -41.85 18.10 -12.93
CA THR A 197 -41.51 19.50 -13.23
C THR A 197 -41.44 19.74 -14.73
N LEU A 198 -40.80 18.84 -15.50
CA LEU A 198 -40.72 18.94 -16.95
C LEU A 198 -42.11 18.85 -17.60
N ASN A 199 -42.96 17.95 -17.12
CA ASN A 199 -44.32 17.80 -17.61
C ASN A 199 -45.18 19.04 -17.32
N TYR A 200 -45.04 19.62 -16.12
CA TYR A 200 -45.67 20.88 -15.78
C TYR A 200 -45.22 22.01 -16.73
N LEU A 201 -43.92 22.19 -16.92
CA LEU A 201 -43.37 23.22 -17.82
C LEU A 201 -43.83 23.05 -19.27
N LYS A 202 -43.95 21.81 -19.76
CA LYS A 202 -44.49 21.54 -21.10
C LYS A 202 -45.96 21.95 -21.22
N ARG A 203 -46.78 21.68 -20.20
CA ARG A 203 -48.19 22.11 -20.19
C ARG A 203 -48.31 23.63 -20.17
N THR A 204 -47.61 24.30 -19.27
CA THR A 204 -47.64 25.77 -19.18
C THR A 204 -47.14 26.42 -20.46
N LYS A 205 -46.12 25.85 -21.10
CA LYS A 205 -45.66 26.32 -22.42
C LYS A 205 -46.77 26.22 -23.46
N ASN A 206 -47.43 25.07 -23.57
CA ASN A 206 -48.50 24.87 -24.55
C ASN A 206 -49.69 25.80 -24.31
N GLU A 207 -50.02 26.08 -23.05
CA GLU A 207 -51.07 27.04 -22.67
C GLU A 207 -50.68 28.47 -23.09
N LEU A 208 -49.45 28.90 -22.80
CA LEU A 208 -48.93 30.20 -23.23
C LEU A 208 -48.87 30.34 -24.76
N ASP A 209 -48.46 29.28 -25.48
CA ASP A 209 -48.43 29.27 -26.94
C ASP A 209 -49.85 29.43 -27.53
N ALA A 210 -50.86 28.81 -26.90
CA ALA A 210 -52.26 28.96 -27.30
C ALA A 210 -52.82 30.37 -27.02
N GLU A 211 -52.54 30.93 -25.83
CA GLU A 211 -52.92 32.31 -25.49
C GLU A 211 -52.26 33.33 -26.44
N LEU A 212 -51.00 33.13 -26.78
CA LEU A 212 -50.28 33.98 -27.73
C LEU A 212 -50.90 33.90 -29.14
N GLN A 213 -51.31 32.71 -29.57
CA GLN A 213 -51.99 32.53 -30.85
C GLN A 213 -53.36 33.24 -30.86
N GLU A 214 -54.14 33.12 -29.79
CA GLU A 214 -55.42 33.82 -29.63
C GLU A 214 -55.22 35.34 -29.66
N LEU A 215 -54.26 35.85 -28.90
CA LEU A 215 -53.95 37.28 -28.86
C LEU A 215 -53.52 37.80 -30.24
N ASN A 216 -52.67 37.05 -30.96
CA ASN A 216 -52.28 37.42 -32.33
C ASN A 216 -53.48 37.48 -33.28
N SER A 217 -54.41 36.52 -33.16
CA SER A 217 -55.64 36.53 -33.97
C SER A 217 -56.51 37.76 -33.69
N GLU A 218 -56.61 38.15 -32.42
CA GLU A 218 -57.36 39.34 -31.99
C GLU A 218 -56.68 40.63 -32.46
N VAL A 219 -55.36 40.72 -32.38
CA VAL A 219 -54.58 41.83 -32.94
C VAL A 219 -54.80 41.95 -34.44
N SER A 220 -54.75 40.84 -35.18
CA SER A 220 -55.06 40.85 -36.63
C SER A 220 -56.48 41.33 -36.91
N ARG A 221 -57.46 40.89 -36.12
CA ARG A 221 -58.87 41.32 -36.23
C ARG A 221 -59.02 42.83 -36.00
N LEU A 222 -58.42 43.36 -34.93
CA LEU A 222 -58.45 44.78 -34.60
C LEU A 222 -57.76 45.63 -35.66
N ASN A 223 -56.63 45.17 -36.20
CA ASN A 223 -55.97 45.84 -37.32
C ASN A 223 -56.87 45.90 -38.57
N GLY A 224 -57.64 44.85 -38.84
CA GLY A 224 -58.65 44.85 -39.90
C GLY A 224 -59.71 45.95 -39.69
N ILE A 225 -60.27 46.03 -38.48
CA ILE A 225 -61.25 47.07 -38.12
C ILE A 225 -60.67 48.48 -38.25
N LEU A 226 -59.44 48.69 -37.78
CA LEU A 226 -58.77 49.98 -37.85
C LEU A 226 -58.56 50.41 -39.31
N THR A 227 -58.19 49.46 -40.18
CA THR A 227 -58.05 49.71 -41.61
C THR A 227 -59.38 50.11 -42.25
N GLU A 228 -60.47 49.41 -41.91
CA GLU A 228 -61.80 49.78 -42.38
C GLU A 228 -62.25 51.15 -41.88
N TYR A 229 -61.99 51.47 -40.61
CA TYR A 229 -62.28 52.80 -40.05
C TYR A 229 -61.52 53.89 -40.80
N ARG A 230 -60.22 53.71 -41.08
CA ARG A 230 -59.43 54.66 -41.88
C ARG A 230 -60.01 54.85 -43.29
N ASN A 231 -60.48 53.78 -43.91
CA ASN A 231 -61.13 53.86 -45.23
C ASN A 231 -62.45 54.65 -45.16
N GLN A 232 -63.26 54.44 -44.14
CA GLN A 232 -64.51 55.18 -43.94
C GLN A 232 -64.28 56.65 -43.63
N ASP A 233 -63.28 56.95 -42.80
CA ASP A 233 -62.88 58.32 -42.47
C ASP A 233 -62.40 59.08 -43.73
N SER A 234 -61.63 58.42 -44.59
CA SER A 234 -61.22 58.95 -45.90
C SER A 234 -62.43 59.25 -46.81
N LYS A 235 -63.37 58.31 -46.93
CA LYS A 235 -64.63 58.52 -47.69
C LYS A 235 -65.45 59.67 -47.13
N TYR A 236 -65.52 59.81 -45.81
CA TYR A 236 -66.22 60.91 -45.15
C TYR A 236 -65.55 62.26 -45.47
N HIS A 237 -64.21 62.33 -45.39
CA HIS A 237 -63.46 63.53 -45.76
C HIS A 237 -63.70 63.93 -47.23
N ASP A 238 -63.73 62.97 -48.16
CA ASP A 238 -64.06 63.22 -49.56
C ASP A 238 -65.51 63.72 -49.74
N LEU A 239 -66.47 63.15 -49.01
CA LEU A 239 -67.85 63.61 -49.03
C LEU A 239 -67.99 65.04 -48.51
N VAL A 240 -67.35 65.37 -47.39
CA VAL A 240 -67.33 66.72 -46.82
C VAL A 240 -66.70 67.72 -47.79
N ARG A 241 -65.61 67.33 -48.49
CA ARG A 241 -65.00 68.16 -49.54
C ARG A 241 -66.00 68.47 -50.66
N ARG A 242 -66.65 67.45 -51.22
CA ARG A 242 -67.67 67.61 -52.28
C ARG A 242 -68.86 68.46 -51.81
N TYR A 243 -69.32 68.25 -50.57
CA TYR A 243 -70.41 69.05 -50.00
C TYR A 243 -70.04 70.54 -49.95
N ARG A 244 -68.82 70.86 -49.49
CA ARG A 244 -68.30 72.23 -49.47
C ARG A 244 -68.22 72.84 -50.88
N GLU A 245 -67.76 72.08 -51.86
CA GLU A 245 -67.72 72.50 -53.27
C GLU A 245 -69.14 72.76 -53.82
N CYS A 246 -70.10 71.87 -53.57
CA CYS A 246 -71.49 72.07 -53.97
C CYS A 246 -72.13 73.29 -53.30
N GLN A 247 -71.85 73.52 -52.00
CA GLN A 247 -72.31 74.72 -51.30
C GLN A 247 -71.76 75.99 -51.96
N GLN A 248 -70.49 76.02 -52.32
CA GLN A 248 -69.88 77.16 -53.03
C GLN A 248 -70.51 77.38 -54.41
N GLN A 249 -70.75 76.32 -55.18
CA GLN A 249 -71.42 76.41 -56.48
C GLN A 249 -72.87 76.93 -56.36
N LEU A 250 -73.61 76.48 -55.34
CA LEU A 250 -74.96 76.97 -55.06
C LEU A 250 -74.96 78.45 -54.67
N ALA A 251 -74.02 78.87 -53.81
CA ALA A 251 -73.85 80.26 -53.42
C ALA A 251 -73.59 81.16 -54.65
N LEU A 252 -72.63 80.77 -55.51
CA LEU A 252 -72.33 81.47 -56.76
C LEU A 252 -73.55 81.55 -57.70
N ARG A 253 -74.32 80.46 -57.83
CA ARG A 253 -75.53 80.45 -58.64
C ARG A 253 -76.61 81.38 -58.09
N CYS A 254 -76.78 81.44 -56.76
CA CYS A 254 -77.71 82.37 -56.12
C CYS A 254 -77.31 83.83 -56.38
N GLU A 255 -76.01 84.15 -56.30
CA GLU A 255 -75.47 85.48 -56.64
C GLU A 255 -75.74 85.86 -58.10
N LEU A 256 -75.51 84.94 -59.06
CA LEU A 256 -75.71 85.19 -60.49
C LEU A 256 -77.20 85.36 -60.90
N LEU A 257 -78.13 84.70 -60.20
CA LEU A 257 -79.57 84.76 -60.51
C LEU A 257 -80.30 85.99 -59.91
N GLY A 258 -79.58 86.89 -59.25
CA GLY A 258 -80.15 88.16 -58.75
C GLY A 258 -81.20 88.01 -57.66
N GLN A 259 -81.33 86.83 -57.03
CA GLN A 259 -82.22 86.62 -55.88
C GLN A 259 -81.50 86.96 -54.58
N GLN A 260 -81.82 88.11 -53.99
CA GLN A 260 -81.54 88.37 -52.58
C GLN A 260 -82.43 87.47 -51.71
N HIS A 261 -81.90 86.30 -51.36
CA HIS A 261 -81.99 85.58 -50.08
C HIS A 261 -82.10 84.07 -50.26
N CYS A 262 -80.98 83.39 -50.02
CA CYS A 262 -80.96 82.10 -49.34
C CYS A 262 -79.93 82.21 -48.20
N GLN A 263 -80.36 82.76 -47.05
CA GLN A 263 -79.59 82.63 -45.81
C GLN A 263 -79.64 81.15 -45.39
N LEU A 264 -78.61 80.38 -45.73
CA LEU A 264 -78.29 79.15 -45.02
C LEU A 264 -77.40 79.55 -43.85
N SER A 265 -78.03 79.63 -42.68
CA SER A 265 -77.48 80.05 -41.41
C SER A 265 -76.03 79.60 -41.20
N THR A 266 -75.15 80.59 -41.16
CA THR A 266 -73.96 80.61 -40.30
C THR A 266 -74.41 80.36 -38.87
N GLY A 267 -74.21 79.13 -38.40
CA GLY A 267 -74.47 78.71 -37.02
C GLY A 267 -73.18 78.61 -36.22
N ASP A 268 -72.41 79.69 -36.13
CA ASP A 268 -71.60 79.94 -34.94
C ASP A 268 -72.49 80.75 -34.00
N ASN A 269 -72.98 80.14 -32.91
CA ASN A 269 -73.23 80.91 -31.70
C ASN A 269 -73.14 80.05 -30.41
N PRO A 270 -72.71 80.67 -29.30
CA PRO A 270 -72.19 80.03 -28.09
C PRO A 270 -73.25 79.81 -27.00
N HIS A 271 -72.88 79.03 -25.98
CA HIS A 271 -73.49 78.95 -24.64
C HIS A 271 -74.95 78.46 -24.51
N ILE A 272 -75.10 77.15 -24.28
CA ILE A 272 -75.97 76.65 -23.20
C ILE A 272 -75.11 75.86 -22.20
N SER A 273 -74.95 76.47 -21.04
CA SER A 273 -74.26 75.95 -19.87
C SER A 273 -75.26 75.21 -18.99
N ARG A 274 -75.02 73.92 -18.69
CA ARG A 274 -75.03 73.30 -17.33
C ARG A 274 -75.41 71.81 -17.36
N SER A 275 -74.42 71.01 -16.97
CA SER A 275 -74.52 70.00 -15.92
C SER A 275 -75.54 68.86 -16.10
N THR A 276 -75.04 67.73 -16.60
CA THR A 276 -75.01 66.51 -15.78
C THR A 276 -73.65 65.83 -15.94
N LYS A 277 -72.96 65.69 -14.81
CA LYS A 277 -71.73 64.90 -14.65
C LYS A 277 -71.94 63.49 -15.22
N CYS A 278 -71.18 63.14 -16.25
CA CYS A 278 -70.80 61.75 -16.48
C CYS A 278 -69.34 61.71 -16.93
N ARG A 279 -68.44 61.90 -15.95
CA ARG A 279 -67.14 61.23 -15.98
C ARG A 279 -67.43 59.73 -16.12
N ARG A 280 -67.26 59.16 -17.31
CA ARG A 280 -66.79 57.78 -17.37
C ARG A 280 -65.28 57.86 -17.33
N SER A 281 -64.77 57.94 -16.11
CA SER A 281 -63.47 57.37 -15.80
C SER A 281 -63.40 56.00 -16.48
N LEU A 282 -62.40 55.80 -17.34
CA LEU A 282 -61.84 54.46 -17.52
C LEU A 282 -61.25 54.10 -16.15
N SER A 283 -62.06 53.47 -15.30
CA SER A 283 -61.53 52.81 -14.13
C SER A 283 -60.73 51.61 -14.63
N LEU A 284 -59.48 51.53 -14.20
CA LEU A 284 -58.57 50.39 -14.28
C LEU A 284 -59.08 49.16 -13.50
N SER A 285 -60.39 48.96 -13.39
CA SER A 285 -61.01 47.92 -12.58
C SER A 285 -61.21 46.59 -13.32
N SER A 286 -61.07 46.55 -14.65
CA SER A 286 -61.08 45.29 -15.42
C SER A 286 -59.72 44.58 -15.47
N LEU A 287 -58.67 45.16 -14.89
CA LEU A 287 -57.33 44.54 -14.75
C LEU A 287 -57.16 43.73 -13.45
N SER A 288 -58.22 43.53 -12.67
CA SER A 288 -58.17 42.77 -11.40
C SER A 288 -58.66 41.32 -11.48
N GLN A 289 -59.00 40.81 -12.68
CA GLN A 289 -59.36 39.39 -12.85
C GLN A 289 -58.23 38.51 -13.42
N ILE A 290 -57.06 39.07 -13.71
CA ILE A 290 -55.84 38.32 -14.13
C ILE A 290 -54.84 38.23 -12.96
N THR A 291 -55.33 38.22 -11.72
CA THR A 291 -54.48 38.00 -10.52
C THR A 291 -55.19 37.16 -9.46
N ARG A 292 -56.01 36.20 -9.90
CA ARG A 292 -56.63 35.22 -9.00
C ARG A 292 -56.67 33.79 -9.56
N ARG A 293 -55.62 33.42 -10.30
CA ARG A 293 -55.20 32.04 -10.54
C ARG A 293 -53.67 31.97 -10.57
N LEU A 294 -53.07 32.16 -9.39
CA LEU A 294 -51.86 31.48 -8.97
C LEU A 294 -52.28 30.59 -7.80
#